data_AF-A0A413QUG5-F1
#
_entry.id   AF-A0A413QUG5-F1
#
_cell.length_a   1.000
_cell.length_b   1.000
_cell.length_c   1.000
_cell.angle_alpha   90.00
_cell.angle_beta   90.00
_cell.angle_gamma   90.00
#
_symmetry.space_group_name_H-M   'P 1'
#
loop_
_entity.id
_entity.type
_entity.pdbx_description
1 polymer ?
#
loop_
_entity_poly.entity_id
_entity_poly.type
_entity_poly.pdbx_seq_one_letter_code
_entity_poly.pdbx_strand_id
1 'polypeptide(L)'
;MNQMVKAVMSCLFFAGMCSSVLAADVQSGYLQSKVRYEAAMASLASYDDKPGRLARQEYREEGWQIENLTGISKSSQAEFILLHKQAVEEHPARYILAISGTVDKKDIKSDLRTRSVPFHQEDRKEPGREVPSVHKGFDDYARTILNTRMGKGTVADTMSSIISNREADLLVTGHSLGGAAASLIGARMADQGFSPGDIRIITFGAPAVGNQAFADAYGQAMNLERVVIEGDPVQHVLQTFRMPYNQFGTKIVWKDSPDSYHFRHHMIVYADAALRQYYDNLWAYEQKTGQTVFRDRHPVVHSDIYVAPPVFRLDEDLSDDTPYMRAVIHHTLYRSIDGAAFSPSYEETMAESCQAAARLHKPYIMQEYITGQKLKEEEHVYRISVARHIYDQQGRFLSAEEYTTDTSLFTPILAVLYCQKQIKI
;
A
#
# COMPACT_ATOMS: atom_id res chain seq x y z
N MET A 1 22.33 46.47 23.96
CA MET A 1 21.26 45.52 23.57
C MET A 1 20.81 44.77 24.81
N ASN A 2 19.57 45.02 25.27
CA ASN A 2 19.04 44.63 26.58
C ASN A 2 18.97 43.10 26.73
N GLN A 3 19.29 42.53 27.90
CA GLN A 3 19.31 41.06 28.11
C GLN A 3 17.96 40.39 27.79
N MET A 4 16.87 41.11 27.99
CA MET A 4 15.51 40.67 27.65
C MET A 4 15.33 40.46 26.14
N VAL A 5 15.94 41.28 25.30
CA VAL A 5 15.88 41.15 23.83
C VAL A 5 16.66 39.93 23.35
N LYS A 6 17.79 39.60 24.00
CA LYS A 6 18.56 38.38 23.71
C LYS A 6 17.81 37.12 24.12
N ALA A 7 17.11 37.14 25.26
CA ALA A 7 16.28 36.02 25.71
C ALA A 7 15.08 35.78 24.78
N VAL A 8 14.37 36.85 24.38
CA VAL A 8 13.24 36.75 23.44
C VAL A 8 13.69 36.27 22.06
N MET A 9 14.80 36.79 21.53
CA MET A 9 15.37 36.33 20.26
C MET A 9 15.84 34.88 20.32
N SER A 10 16.43 34.45 21.45
CA SER A 10 16.84 33.06 21.63
C SER A 10 15.63 32.11 21.74
N CYS A 11 14.58 32.50 22.48
CA CYS A 11 13.33 31.73 22.54
C CYS A 11 12.62 31.65 21.18
N LEU A 12 12.61 32.73 20.39
CA LEU A 12 12.05 32.74 19.03
C LEU A 12 12.87 31.87 18.07
N PHE A 13 14.20 31.86 18.20
CA PHE A 13 15.08 30.99 17.41
C PHE A 13 14.91 29.51 17.78
N PHE A 14 14.85 29.17 19.07
CA PHE A 14 14.55 27.81 19.54
C PHE A 14 13.15 27.35 19.13
N ALA A 15 12.13 28.21 19.25
CA ALA A 15 10.78 27.91 18.79
C ALA A 15 10.72 27.69 17.26
N GLY A 16 11.49 28.47 16.49
CA GLY A 16 11.65 28.30 15.05
C GLY A 16 12.31 26.96 14.68
N MET A 17 13.41 26.60 15.34
CA MET A 17 14.10 25.31 15.13
C MET A 17 13.24 24.11 15.54
N CYS A 18 12.54 24.17 16.67
CA CYS A 18 11.62 23.12 17.08
C CYS A 18 10.46 22.98 16.07
N SER A 19 9.96 24.09 15.53
CA SER A 19 8.90 24.06 14.51
C SER A 19 9.37 23.46 13.19
N SER A 20 10.60 23.76 12.74
CA SER A 20 11.16 23.19 11.51
C SER A 20 11.51 21.70 11.64
N VAL A 21 12.00 21.27 12.80
CA VAL A 21 12.28 19.84 13.07
C VAL A 21 10.98 19.05 13.11
N LEU A 22 9.97 19.54 13.83
CA LEU A 22 8.65 18.88 13.88
C LEU A 22 7.96 18.84 12.51
N ALA A 23 8.12 19.86 11.67
CA ALA A 23 7.60 19.88 10.30
C ALA A 23 8.31 18.83 9.41
N ALA A 24 9.63 18.69 9.54
CA ALA A 24 10.39 17.66 8.84
C ALA A 24 10.00 16.23 9.28
N ASP A 25 9.72 16.04 10.57
CA ASP A 25 9.30 14.75 11.12
C ASP A 25 7.93 14.31 10.58
N VAL A 26 6.93 15.20 10.56
CA VAL A 26 5.60 14.85 10.00
C VAL A 26 5.64 14.65 8.49
N GLN A 27 6.47 15.41 7.77
CA GLN A 27 6.69 15.21 6.33
C GLN A 27 7.32 13.84 6.06
N SER A 28 8.33 13.47 6.84
CA SER A 28 8.97 12.14 6.76
C SER A 28 7.97 11.03 7.07
N GLY A 29 7.12 11.20 8.11
CA GLY A 29 6.05 10.26 8.45
C GLY A 29 5.08 10.02 7.30
N TYR A 30 4.58 11.10 6.69
CA TYR A 30 3.70 11.05 5.52
C TYR A 30 4.37 10.39 4.30
N LEU A 31 5.60 10.77 3.95
CA LEU A 31 6.30 10.17 2.81
C LEU A 31 6.58 8.67 3.02
N GLN A 32 6.92 8.27 4.24
CA GLN A 32 7.12 6.86 4.56
C GLN A 32 5.82 6.05 4.51
N SER A 33 4.72 6.58 5.06
CA SER A 33 3.41 5.91 5.00
C SER A 33 2.91 5.79 3.55
N LYS A 34 3.15 6.80 2.71
CA LYS A 34 2.86 6.76 1.28
C LYS A 34 3.58 5.61 0.56
N VAL A 35 4.90 5.45 0.77
CA VAL A 35 5.65 4.35 0.14
C VAL A 35 5.20 2.99 0.67
N ARG A 36 4.83 2.88 1.95
CA ARG A 36 4.26 1.63 2.50
C ARG A 36 2.89 1.31 1.92
N TYR A 37 2.04 2.32 1.70
CA TYR A 37 0.76 2.17 1.01
C TYR A 37 0.96 1.73 -0.44
N GLU A 38 1.88 2.36 -1.18
CA GLU A 38 2.26 1.90 -2.53
C GLU A 38 2.79 0.45 -2.49
N ALA A 39 3.65 0.07 -1.55
CA ALA A 39 4.11 -1.31 -1.43
C ALA A 39 2.97 -2.30 -1.14
N ALA A 40 2.04 -1.94 -0.25
CA ALA A 40 0.93 -2.80 0.15
C ALA A 40 -0.06 -2.99 -1.01
N MET A 41 -0.43 -1.91 -1.72
CA MET A 41 -1.30 -2.00 -2.89
C MET A 41 -0.64 -2.77 -4.03
N ALA A 42 0.66 -2.62 -4.25
CA ALA A 42 1.37 -3.39 -5.27
C ALA A 42 1.41 -4.89 -4.91
N SER A 43 1.68 -5.23 -3.65
CA SER A 43 1.57 -6.62 -3.17
C SER A 43 0.16 -7.17 -3.31
N LEU A 44 -0.89 -6.40 -3.05
CA LEU A 44 -2.27 -6.82 -3.30
C LEU A 44 -2.52 -7.03 -4.80
N ALA A 45 -2.02 -6.14 -5.66
CA ALA A 45 -2.14 -6.21 -7.11
C ALA A 45 -1.47 -7.44 -7.74
N SER A 46 -0.52 -8.07 -7.05
CA SER A 46 0.12 -9.31 -7.51
C SER A 46 -0.85 -10.51 -7.53
N TYR A 47 -1.97 -10.44 -6.80
CA TYR A 47 -3.02 -11.46 -6.81
C TYR A 47 -4.02 -11.23 -7.96
N ASP A 48 -4.58 -12.30 -8.52
CA ASP A 48 -5.55 -12.22 -9.63
C ASP A 48 -7.02 -12.29 -9.17
N ASP A 49 -7.27 -12.21 -7.86
CA ASP A 49 -8.61 -12.17 -7.28
C ASP A 49 -9.26 -10.78 -7.40
N LYS A 50 -10.50 -10.62 -6.89
CA LYS A 50 -11.22 -9.34 -6.99
C LYS A 50 -10.43 -8.18 -6.34
N PRO A 51 -9.89 -8.31 -5.10
CA PRO A 51 -9.04 -7.28 -4.50
C PRO A 51 -7.78 -6.94 -5.31
N GLY A 52 -7.07 -7.95 -5.81
CA GLY A 52 -5.89 -7.71 -6.63
C GLY A 52 -6.20 -6.99 -7.93
N ARG A 53 -7.32 -7.30 -8.59
CA ARG A 53 -7.77 -6.56 -9.78
C ARG A 53 -8.17 -5.11 -9.47
N LEU A 54 -8.78 -4.84 -8.31
CA LEU A 54 -9.05 -3.47 -7.85
C LEU A 54 -7.74 -2.68 -7.70
N ALA A 55 -6.74 -3.27 -7.05
CA ALA A 55 -5.44 -2.63 -6.89
C ALA A 55 -4.75 -2.36 -8.24
N ARG A 56 -4.81 -3.31 -9.20
CA ARG A 56 -4.31 -3.08 -10.56
C ARG A 56 -5.04 -1.95 -11.28
N GLN A 57 -6.34 -1.78 -11.05
CA GLN A 57 -7.11 -0.67 -11.61
C GLN A 57 -6.60 0.67 -11.07
N GLU A 58 -6.40 0.81 -9.75
CA GLU A 58 -5.83 2.02 -9.14
C GLU A 58 -4.49 2.42 -9.77
N TYR A 59 -3.58 1.45 -9.95
CA TYR A 59 -2.29 1.70 -10.59
C TYR A 59 -2.42 2.18 -12.03
N ARG A 60 -3.28 1.55 -12.84
CA ARG A 60 -3.46 1.94 -14.25
C ARG A 60 -4.05 3.35 -14.37
N GLU A 61 -5.01 3.70 -13.53
CA GLU A 61 -5.61 5.04 -13.50
C GLU A 61 -4.59 6.12 -13.10
N GLU A 62 -3.59 5.76 -12.29
CA GLU A 62 -2.46 6.64 -11.98
C GLU A 62 -1.33 6.62 -13.03
N GLY A 63 -1.55 5.98 -14.18
CA GLY A 63 -0.62 5.94 -15.29
C GLY A 63 0.52 4.94 -15.14
N TRP A 64 0.41 3.96 -14.24
CA TRP A 64 1.37 2.88 -14.15
C TRP A 64 1.11 1.82 -15.23
N GLN A 65 2.20 1.33 -15.82
CA GLN A 65 2.20 0.14 -16.66
C GLN A 65 2.41 -1.08 -15.77
N ILE A 66 1.70 -2.17 -16.07
CA ILE A 66 1.77 -3.42 -15.29
C ILE A 66 2.06 -4.57 -16.25
N GLU A 67 3.17 -5.26 -16.04
CA GLU A 67 3.52 -6.51 -16.72
C GLU A 67 3.31 -7.69 -15.77
N ASN A 68 2.47 -8.64 -16.16
CA ASN A 68 2.25 -9.87 -15.40
C ASN A 68 3.25 -10.93 -15.87
N LEU A 69 3.97 -11.54 -14.93
CA LEU A 69 5.06 -12.46 -15.21
C LEU A 69 4.89 -13.75 -14.41
N THR A 70 5.14 -14.86 -15.10
CA THR A 70 5.16 -16.19 -14.49
C THR A 70 6.52 -16.82 -14.72
N GLY A 71 7.25 -17.07 -13.63
CA GLY A 71 8.49 -17.81 -13.64
C GLY A 71 8.22 -19.29 -13.41
N ILE A 72 8.78 -20.17 -14.25
CA ILE A 72 8.64 -21.63 -14.09
C ILE A 72 10.01 -22.26 -14.02
N SER A 73 10.24 -23.07 -12.99
CA SER A 73 11.40 -23.94 -12.84
C SER A 73 10.97 -25.38 -12.51
N LYS A 74 11.93 -26.31 -12.43
CA LYS A 74 11.64 -27.71 -12.05
C LYS A 74 11.04 -27.85 -10.65
N SER A 75 11.17 -26.84 -9.80
CA SER A 75 10.83 -26.92 -8.37
C SER A 75 9.90 -25.82 -7.89
N SER A 76 9.53 -24.86 -8.74
CA SER A 76 8.74 -23.71 -8.33
C SER A 76 8.07 -23.06 -9.55
N GLN A 77 6.85 -22.59 -9.37
CA GLN A 77 6.19 -21.62 -10.23
C GLN A 77 5.96 -20.35 -9.42
N ALA A 78 6.44 -19.22 -9.92
CA ALA A 78 6.36 -17.93 -9.24
C ALA A 78 5.51 -16.95 -10.06
N GLU A 79 4.51 -16.36 -9.42
CA GLU A 79 3.66 -15.33 -10.01
C GLU A 79 4.05 -13.98 -9.41
N PHE A 80 4.28 -13.00 -10.28
CA PHE A 80 4.68 -11.67 -9.87
C PHE A 80 4.33 -10.66 -10.95
N ILE A 81 4.31 -9.40 -10.56
CA ILE A 81 4.08 -8.29 -11.49
C ILE A 81 5.23 -7.29 -11.39
N LEU A 82 5.57 -6.69 -12.53
CA LEU A 82 6.41 -5.49 -12.56
C LEU A 82 5.53 -4.29 -12.89
N LEU A 83 5.50 -3.33 -11.96
CA LEU A 83 4.89 -2.04 -12.18
C LEU A 83 5.96 -1.04 -12.59
N HIS A 84 5.68 -0.21 -13.59
CA HIS A 84 6.57 0.85 -14.05
C HIS A 84 5.80 2.15 -14.28
N LYS A 85 6.36 3.24 -13.76
CA LYS A 85 5.92 4.61 -14.03
C LYS A 85 7.08 5.39 -14.64
N GLN A 86 6.82 6.00 -15.79
CA GLN A 86 7.80 6.84 -16.50
C GLN A 86 8.20 8.05 -15.66
N ALA A 87 9.41 8.55 -15.90
CA ALA A 87 9.86 9.81 -15.31
C ALA A 87 8.97 10.98 -15.75
N VAL A 88 8.80 11.95 -14.87
CA VAL A 88 8.21 13.26 -15.14
C VAL A 88 9.18 14.34 -14.64
N GLU A 89 9.05 15.59 -15.08
CA GLU A 89 10.04 16.64 -14.77
C GLU A 89 10.40 16.75 -13.27
N GLU A 90 9.45 16.44 -12.39
CA GLU A 90 9.60 16.55 -10.94
C GLU A 90 10.05 15.24 -10.25
N HIS A 91 9.97 14.09 -10.92
CA HIS A 91 10.20 12.77 -10.31
C HIS A 91 10.87 11.77 -11.27
N PRO A 92 11.86 10.99 -10.80
CA PRO A 92 12.48 9.94 -11.60
C PRO A 92 11.48 8.85 -11.97
N ALA A 93 11.86 7.98 -12.92
CA ALA A 93 11.08 6.78 -13.20
C ALA A 93 11.02 5.90 -11.94
N ARG A 94 9.95 5.12 -11.79
CA ARG A 94 9.74 4.25 -10.62
C ARG A 94 9.36 2.85 -11.05
N TYR A 95 9.98 1.85 -10.42
CA TYR A 95 9.70 0.44 -10.62
C TYR A 95 9.30 -0.24 -9.31
N ILE A 96 8.29 -1.10 -9.38
CA ILE A 96 7.89 -1.96 -8.26
C ILE A 96 7.83 -3.41 -8.74
N LEU A 97 8.67 -4.27 -8.18
CA LEU A 97 8.56 -5.72 -8.33
C LEU A 97 7.67 -6.25 -7.20
N ALA A 98 6.44 -6.63 -7.51
CA ALA A 98 5.49 -7.14 -6.53
C ALA A 98 5.25 -8.64 -6.70
N ILE A 99 5.57 -9.40 -5.66
CA ILE A 99 5.64 -10.85 -5.69
C ILE A 99 4.44 -11.41 -4.95
N SER A 100 3.68 -12.30 -5.61
CA SER A 100 2.52 -12.91 -4.97
C SER A 100 2.96 -13.91 -3.90
N GLY A 101 2.17 -14.01 -2.84
CA GLY A 101 2.21 -15.19 -1.98
C GLY A 101 1.47 -16.36 -2.64
N THR A 102 1.53 -17.52 -2.02
CA THR A 102 0.61 -18.62 -2.32
C THR A 102 -0.76 -18.35 -1.69
N VAL A 103 -1.83 -18.55 -2.45
CA VAL A 103 -3.22 -18.33 -2.00
C VAL A 103 -3.63 -19.38 -0.95
N ASP A 104 -3.05 -20.58 -1.02
CA ASP A 104 -3.33 -21.68 -0.10
C ASP A 104 -2.26 -21.85 0.97
N LYS A 105 -2.61 -21.56 2.23
CA LYS A 105 -1.75 -21.83 3.41
C LYS A 105 -1.46 -23.34 3.59
N LYS A 106 -2.31 -24.21 3.03
CA LYS A 106 -2.06 -25.66 2.95
C LYS A 106 -0.93 -25.98 1.99
N ASP A 107 -0.87 -25.25 0.87
CA ASP A 107 0.22 -25.31 -0.10
C ASP A 107 1.51 -24.73 0.48
N ILE A 108 1.45 -23.69 1.31
CA ILE A 108 2.62 -23.29 2.11
C ILE A 108 3.12 -24.49 2.93
N LYS A 109 2.25 -25.23 3.63
CA LYS A 109 2.69 -26.37 4.46
C LYS A 109 3.21 -27.57 3.65
N SER A 110 2.74 -27.81 2.41
CA SER A 110 3.21 -28.91 1.55
C SER A 110 4.36 -28.52 0.61
N ASP A 111 4.37 -27.29 0.10
CA ASP A 111 5.36 -26.74 -0.84
C ASP A 111 6.56 -26.12 -0.12
N LEU A 112 6.44 -25.78 1.18
CA LEU A 112 7.59 -25.54 2.02
C LEU A 112 8.37 -26.85 2.15
N ARG A 113 9.29 -27.06 1.21
CA ARG A 113 10.44 -27.94 1.41
C ARG A 113 11.20 -27.37 2.61
N THR A 114 10.85 -27.85 3.81
CA THR A 114 11.38 -27.45 5.13
C THR A 114 12.89 -27.66 5.30
N ARG A 115 13.58 -28.00 4.22
CA ARG A 115 15.01 -28.23 4.19
C ARG A 115 15.74 -26.89 4.13
N SER A 116 16.62 -26.67 5.09
CA SER A 116 17.60 -25.60 4.99
C SER A 116 18.69 -25.94 3.98
N VAL A 117 19.10 -24.96 3.18
CA VAL A 117 20.21 -25.07 2.22
C VAL A 117 21.17 -23.90 2.39
N PRO A 118 22.48 -24.07 2.11
CA PRO A 118 23.42 -22.95 2.07
C PRO A 118 22.96 -21.88 1.07
N PHE A 119 23.15 -20.61 1.40
CA PHE A 119 22.74 -19.50 0.54
C PHE A 119 23.61 -19.43 -0.73
N HIS A 120 24.92 -19.59 -0.59
CA HIS A 120 25.84 -19.84 -1.71
C HIS A 120 26.13 -21.32 -1.85
N GLN A 121 26.21 -21.80 -3.10
CA GLN A 121 26.56 -23.20 -3.35
C GLN A 121 28.01 -23.52 -2.94
N GLU A 122 28.86 -22.49 -2.87
CA GLU A 122 30.27 -22.60 -2.51
C GLU A 122 30.50 -22.60 -0.99
N ASP A 123 29.49 -22.25 -0.19
CA ASP A 123 29.60 -22.23 1.26
C ASP A 123 29.82 -23.66 1.79
N ARG A 124 31.06 -23.93 2.21
CA ARG A 124 31.44 -25.21 2.81
C ARG A 124 31.14 -25.21 4.30
N LYS A 125 30.70 -26.35 4.82
CA LYS A 125 30.60 -26.56 6.26
C LYS A 125 32.00 -26.66 6.85
N GLU A 126 32.47 -25.56 7.43
CA GLU A 126 33.70 -25.53 8.22
C GLU A 126 33.38 -25.80 9.70
N PRO A 127 34.18 -26.62 10.42
CA PRO A 127 33.96 -26.86 11.84
C PRO A 127 33.99 -25.56 12.65
N GLY A 128 32.93 -25.28 13.41
CA GLY A 128 32.83 -24.11 14.30
C GLY A 128 32.33 -22.82 13.64
N ARG A 129 32.10 -22.79 12.32
CA ARG A 129 31.49 -21.66 11.62
C ARG A 129 30.08 -22.03 11.15
N GLU A 130 29.08 -21.27 11.58
CA GLU A 130 27.74 -21.43 11.06
C GLU A 130 27.67 -20.88 9.62
N VAL A 131 27.20 -21.71 8.69
CA VAL A 131 27.07 -21.35 7.27
C VAL A 131 25.76 -20.57 7.06
N PRO A 132 25.78 -19.40 6.39
CA PRO A 132 24.57 -18.71 5.97
C PRO A 132 23.66 -19.66 5.19
N SER A 133 22.50 -19.96 5.77
CA SER A 133 21.57 -20.96 5.23
C SER A 133 20.16 -20.41 5.22
N VAL A 134 19.43 -20.73 4.16
CA VAL A 134 18.08 -20.25 3.91
C VAL A 134 17.10 -21.40 3.68
N HIS A 135 15.82 -21.09 3.76
CA HIS A 135 14.76 -22.03 3.43
C HIS A 135 14.76 -22.34 1.93
N LYS A 136 14.90 -23.63 1.56
CA LYS A 136 15.02 -24.03 0.15
C LYS A 136 13.85 -23.58 -0.70
N GLY A 137 12.62 -23.72 -0.22
CA GLY A 137 11.44 -23.32 -0.99
C GLY A 137 11.41 -21.82 -1.30
N PHE A 138 11.85 -20.98 -0.35
CA PHE A 138 11.90 -19.53 -0.55
C PHE A 138 13.02 -19.16 -1.53
N ASP A 139 14.16 -19.85 -1.43
CA ASP A 139 15.27 -19.64 -2.34
C ASP A 139 14.97 -20.09 -3.78
N ASP A 140 14.34 -21.26 -3.93
CA ASP A 140 13.87 -21.76 -5.23
C ASP A 140 12.89 -20.75 -5.88
N TYR A 141 11.99 -20.16 -5.08
CA TYR A 141 11.04 -19.15 -5.54
C TYR A 141 11.74 -17.86 -5.98
N ALA A 142 12.62 -17.31 -5.14
CA ALA A 142 13.41 -16.11 -5.45
C ALA A 142 14.28 -16.30 -6.70
N ARG A 143 14.98 -17.43 -6.83
CA ARG A 143 15.77 -17.75 -8.02
C ARG A 143 14.91 -17.93 -9.26
N THR A 144 13.71 -18.49 -9.13
CA THR A 144 12.79 -18.64 -10.26
C THR A 144 12.38 -17.27 -10.80
N ILE A 145 12.05 -16.33 -9.92
CA ILE A 145 11.76 -14.93 -10.29
C ILE A 145 12.96 -14.30 -10.98
N LEU A 146 14.13 -14.29 -10.34
CA LEU A 146 15.34 -13.64 -10.88
C LEU A 146 15.74 -14.18 -12.26
N ASN A 147 15.57 -15.49 -12.50
CA ASN A 147 15.91 -16.14 -13.78
C ASN A 147 14.81 -16.05 -14.84
N THR A 148 13.62 -15.53 -14.51
CA THR A 148 12.53 -15.39 -15.47
C THR A 148 12.95 -14.45 -16.59
N ARG A 149 12.68 -14.83 -17.84
CA ARG A 149 13.04 -14.03 -19.02
C ARG A 149 12.20 -12.76 -19.07
N MET A 150 12.87 -11.63 -19.30
CA MET A 150 12.23 -10.33 -19.44
C MET A 150 12.99 -9.49 -20.47
N GLY A 151 12.30 -9.06 -21.52
CA GLY A 151 12.94 -8.37 -22.65
C GLY A 151 14.11 -9.16 -23.23
N LYS A 152 15.32 -8.56 -23.22
CA LYS A 152 16.55 -9.17 -23.74
C LYS A 152 17.30 -10.04 -22.73
N GLY A 153 16.91 -10.00 -21.46
CA GLY A 153 17.65 -10.63 -20.36
C GLY A 153 16.73 -11.42 -19.43
N THR A 154 17.07 -11.37 -18.16
CA THR A 154 16.30 -11.91 -17.03
C THR A 154 15.78 -10.77 -16.16
N VAL A 155 14.88 -11.07 -15.21
CA VAL A 155 14.46 -10.11 -14.19
C VAL A 155 15.66 -9.57 -13.42
N ALA A 156 16.64 -10.41 -13.08
CA ALA A 156 17.88 -9.96 -12.45
C ALA A 156 18.62 -8.93 -13.31
N ASP A 157 18.77 -9.17 -14.62
CA ASP A 157 19.43 -8.23 -15.53
C ASP A 157 18.66 -6.91 -15.63
N THR A 158 17.33 -6.96 -15.67
CA THR A 158 16.47 -5.77 -15.66
C THR A 158 16.65 -4.96 -14.38
N MET A 159 16.61 -5.61 -13.21
CA MET A 159 16.83 -4.96 -11.92
C MET A 159 18.22 -4.32 -11.84
N SER A 160 19.28 -5.05 -12.23
CA SER A 160 20.65 -4.54 -12.24
C SER A 160 20.81 -3.34 -13.18
N SER A 161 20.14 -3.34 -14.34
CA SER A 161 20.12 -2.22 -15.28
C SER A 161 19.43 -0.98 -14.69
N ILE A 162 18.25 -1.16 -14.08
CA ILE A 162 17.50 -0.08 -13.41
C ILE A 162 18.38 0.61 -12.36
N ILE A 163 19.02 -0.18 -11.50
CA ILE A 163 19.87 0.32 -10.42
C ILE A 163 21.14 1.00 -10.97
N SER A 164 21.84 0.34 -11.89
CA SER A 164 23.15 0.81 -12.37
C SER A 164 23.06 2.12 -13.15
N ASN A 165 21.95 2.36 -13.84
CA ASN A 165 21.72 3.60 -14.57
C ASN A 165 21.37 4.77 -13.64
N ARG A 166 20.99 4.52 -12.38
CA ARG A 166 20.57 5.53 -11.38
C ARG A 166 19.48 6.49 -11.85
N GLU A 167 18.69 6.07 -12.83
CA GLU A 167 17.62 6.89 -13.43
C GLU A 167 16.24 6.61 -12.81
N ALA A 168 16.16 5.61 -11.92
CA ALA A 168 14.90 5.16 -11.37
C ALA A 168 15.00 4.60 -9.95
N ASP A 169 13.91 4.75 -9.19
CA ASP A 169 13.73 4.10 -7.89
C ASP A 169 13.24 2.66 -8.08
N LEU A 170 13.80 1.71 -7.33
CA LEU A 170 13.38 0.32 -7.32
C LEU A 170 12.86 -0.10 -5.93
N LEU A 171 11.59 -0.52 -5.90
CA LEU A 171 10.95 -1.13 -4.75
C LEU A 171 10.67 -2.61 -5.03
N VAL A 172 11.05 -3.48 -4.10
CA VAL A 172 10.66 -4.90 -4.12
C VAL A 172 9.70 -5.16 -2.97
N THR A 173 8.56 -5.78 -3.26
CA THR A 173 7.52 -6.03 -2.25
C THR A 173 6.88 -7.39 -2.43
N GLY A 174 6.33 -7.92 -1.34
CA GLY A 174 5.64 -9.20 -1.35
C GLY A 174 4.99 -9.53 -0.01
N HIS A 175 4.01 -10.42 -0.09
CA HIS A 175 3.25 -10.90 1.07
C HIS A 175 3.49 -12.39 1.32
N SER A 176 3.55 -12.81 2.58
CA SER A 176 3.73 -14.21 2.96
C SER A 176 4.93 -14.85 2.26
N LEU A 177 4.76 -15.91 1.48
CA LEU A 177 5.80 -16.50 0.60
C LEU A 177 6.47 -15.46 -0.30
N GLY A 178 5.72 -14.55 -0.92
CA GLY A 178 6.26 -13.51 -1.78
C GLY A 178 7.15 -12.53 -1.03
N GLY A 179 6.84 -12.24 0.24
CA GLY A 179 7.68 -11.40 1.10
C GLY A 179 8.97 -12.10 1.54
N ALA A 180 8.92 -13.41 1.77
CA ALA A 180 10.13 -14.21 1.98
C ALA A 180 11.04 -14.19 0.74
N ALA A 181 10.46 -14.36 -0.45
CA ALA A 181 11.20 -14.28 -1.71
C ALA A 181 11.77 -12.89 -1.96
N ALA A 182 11.02 -11.81 -1.71
CA ALA A 182 11.49 -10.43 -1.78
C ALA A 182 12.73 -10.20 -0.92
N SER A 183 12.74 -10.73 0.31
CA SER A 183 13.88 -10.63 1.22
C SER A 183 15.13 -11.35 0.68
N LEU A 184 14.95 -12.54 0.08
CA LEU A 184 16.06 -13.28 -0.52
C LEU A 184 16.55 -12.66 -1.83
N ILE A 185 15.65 -12.07 -2.63
CA ILE A 185 16.04 -11.28 -3.80
C ILE A 185 16.94 -10.13 -3.39
N GLY A 186 16.57 -9.38 -2.35
CA GLY A 186 17.42 -8.33 -1.79
C GLY A 186 18.83 -8.80 -1.45
N ALA A 187 18.95 -9.96 -0.77
CA ALA A 187 20.24 -10.51 -0.40
C ALA A 187 21.07 -10.89 -1.63
N ARG A 188 20.44 -11.46 -2.66
CA ARG A 188 21.10 -11.80 -3.94
C ARG A 188 21.53 -10.56 -4.73
N MET A 189 20.81 -9.46 -4.61
CA MET A 189 21.23 -8.19 -5.20
C MET A 189 22.41 -7.58 -4.41
N ALA A 190 22.42 -7.72 -3.08
CA ALA A 190 23.56 -7.32 -2.27
C ALA A 190 24.84 -8.12 -2.64
N ASP A 191 24.74 -9.41 -2.95
CA ASP A 191 25.86 -10.21 -3.48
C ASP A 191 26.41 -9.69 -4.81
N GLN A 192 25.58 -9.03 -5.61
CA GLN A 192 26.01 -8.38 -6.87
C GLN A 192 26.68 -7.02 -6.63
N GLY A 193 26.83 -6.59 -5.38
CA GLY A 193 27.48 -5.34 -5.00
C GLY A 193 26.54 -4.14 -4.90
N PHE A 194 25.22 -4.35 -4.97
CA PHE A 194 24.25 -3.28 -4.76
C PHE A 194 24.11 -2.94 -3.27
N SER A 195 23.96 -1.65 -2.98
CA SER A 195 23.89 -1.09 -1.63
C SER A 195 22.44 -1.00 -1.11
N PRO A 196 22.22 -0.87 0.21
CA PRO A 196 20.89 -0.66 0.77
C PRO A 196 20.13 0.55 0.19
N GLY A 197 20.85 1.57 -0.30
CA GLY A 197 20.25 2.76 -0.92
C GLY A 197 19.71 2.52 -2.32
N ASP A 198 20.14 1.45 -2.99
CA ASP A 198 19.80 1.15 -4.37
C ASP A 198 18.46 0.41 -4.51
N ILE A 199 18.05 -0.32 -3.47
CA ILE A 199 16.84 -1.15 -3.48
C ILE A 199 16.11 -1.01 -2.14
N ARG A 200 14.87 -0.53 -2.19
CA ARG A 200 13.98 -0.57 -1.02
C ARG A 200 13.19 -1.87 -1.01
N ILE A 201 13.07 -2.51 0.14
CA ILE A 201 12.34 -3.77 0.29
C ILE A 201 11.32 -3.61 1.41
N ILE A 202 10.05 -3.81 1.10
CA ILE A 202 8.96 -3.76 2.09
C ILE A 202 8.19 -5.08 1.98
N THR A 203 8.03 -5.78 3.09
CA THR A 203 7.37 -7.10 3.09
C THR A 203 6.23 -7.13 4.09
N PHE A 204 5.20 -7.91 3.79
CA PHE A 204 3.97 -8.00 4.60
C PHE A 204 3.76 -9.44 5.08
N GLY A 205 3.68 -9.64 6.38
CA GLY A 205 3.46 -10.97 6.96
C GLY A 205 4.50 -12.02 6.52
N ALA A 206 5.73 -11.60 6.23
CA ALA A 206 6.75 -12.52 5.72
C ALA A 206 7.34 -13.41 6.84
N PRO A 207 7.50 -14.72 6.61
CA PRO A 207 8.23 -15.60 7.52
C PRO A 207 9.74 -15.31 7.51
N ALA A 208 10.46 -15.77 8.54
CA ALA A 208 11.92 -15.70 8.58
C ALA A 208 12.51 -16.62 7.50
N VAL A 209 13.55 -16.14 6.81
CA VAL A 209 14.04 -16.78 5.58
C VAL A 209 15.33 -17.57 5.74
N GLY A 210 16.12 -17.30 6.79
CA GLY A 210 17.42 -17.94 7.02
C GLY A 210 17.88 -17.90 8.47
N ASN A 211 18.97 -18.59 8.76
CA ASN A 211 19.55 -18.71 10.10
C ASN A 211 20.27 -17.44 10.55
N GLN A 212 20.81 -17.45 11.78
CA GLN A 212 21.52 -16.31 12.35
C GLN A 212 22.72 -15.90 11.47
N ALA A 213 23.51 -16.85 10.97
CA ALA A 213 24.63 -16.53 10.06
C ALA A 213 24.19 -15.78 8.79
N PHE A 214 23.02 -16.12 8.24
CA PHE A 214 22.44 -15.36 7.12
C PHE A 214 21.98 -13.96 7.54
N ALA A 215 21.29 -13.86 8.69
CA ALA A 215 20.86 -12.58 9.25
C ALA A 215 22.04 -11.63 9.54
N ASP A 216 23.15 -12.16 10.06
CA ASP A 216 24.37 -11.40 10.33
C ASP A 216 25.04 -10.92 9.03
N ALA A 217 25.05 -11.78 8.01
CA ALA A 217 25.67 -11.46 6.72
C ALA A 217 24.92 -10.35 5.96
N TYR A 218 23.59 -10.38 5.96
CA TYR A 218 22.80 -9.48 5.11
C TYR A 218 21.98 -8.42 5.85
N GLY A 219 21.88 -8.49 7.17
CA GLY A 219 20.99 -7.63 7.96
C GLY A 219 21.26 -6.13 7.79
N GLN A 220 22.53 -5.75 7.57
CA GLN A 220 22.95 -4.36 7.29
C GLN A 220 23.20 -4.09 5.80
N ALA A 221 23.19 -5.13 4.97
CA ALA A 221 23.42 -5.03 3.52
C ALA A 221 22.13 -4.73 2.73
N MET A 222 20.98 -4.61 3.41
CA MET A 222 19.68 -4.40 2.79
C MET A 222 18.85 -3.35 3.52
N ASN A 223 18.08 -2.57 2.76
CA ASN A 223 17.01 -1.72 3.29
C ASN A 223 15.69 -2.52 3.33
N LEU A 224 15.57 -3.39 4.34
CA LEU A 224 14.43 -4.27 4.54
C LEU A 224 13.52 -3.78 5.68
N GLU A 225 12.28 -3.41 5.33
CA GLU A 225 11.18 -3.23 6.26
C GLU A 225 10.27 -4.46 6.26
N ARG A 226 9.96 -4.99 7.44
CA ARG A 226 9.04 -6.10 7.64
C ARG A 226 7.82 -5.62 8.41
N VAL A 227 6.72 -5.47 7.69
CA VAL A 227 5.43 -5.09 8.25
C VAL A 227 4.70 -6.35 8.72
N VAL A 228 4.24 -6.33 9.96
CA VAL A 228 3.42 -7.38 10.57
C VAL A 228 2.21 -6.76 11.23
N ILE A 229 1.07 -7.45 11.18
CA ILE A 229 -0.14 -7.08 11.94
C ILE A 229 -0.19 -7.92 13.23
N GLU A 230 -0.55 -7.28 14.34
CA GLU A 230 -0.76 -7.97 15.62
C GLU A 230 -1.79 -9.10 15.47
N GLY A 231 -1.48 -10.28 16.01
CA GLY A 231 -2.36 -11.45 15.88
C GLY A 231 -2.29 -12.18 14.54
N ASP A 232 -1.48 -11.75 13.57
CA ASP A 232 -1.17 -12.56 12.38
C ASP A 232 -0.42 -13.85 12.80
N PRO A 233 -0.92 -15.05 12.44
CA PRO A 233 -0.34 -16.32 12.85
C PRO A 233 1.00 -16.68 12.18
N VAL A 234 1.55 -15.86 11.27
CA VAL A 234 2.85 -16.11 10.60
C VAL A 234 3.96 -16.48 11.59
N GLN A 235 4.02 -15.82 12.74
CA GLN A 235 5.03 -16.13 13.75
C GLN A 235 4.86 -17.56 14.30
N HIS A 236 3.62 -18.03 14.42
CA HIS A 236 3.32 -19.38 14.85
C HIS A 236 3.62 -20.42 13.78
N VAL A 237 3.51 -20.08 12.49
CA VAL A 237 3.93 -20.96 11.38
C VAL A 237 5.41 -21.31 11.53
N LEU A 238 6.27 -20.31 11.76
CA LEU A 238 7.71 -20.51 11.99
C LEU A 238 8.02 -21.36 13.23
N GLN A 239 7.33 -21.09 14.34
CA GLN A 239 7.51 -21.82 15.60
C GLN A 239 7.07 -23.28 15.51
N THR A 240 6.00 -23.55 14.74
CA THR A 240 5.47 -24.91 14.53
C THR A 240 6.50 -25.82 13.86
N PHE A 241 7.33 -25.28 12.97
CA PHE A 241 8.35 -26.05 12.26
C PHE A 241 9.69 -26.15 12.99
N ARG A 242 9.85 -25.54 14.18
CA ARG A 242 11.11 -25.50 14.96
C ARG A 242 12.33 -25.13 14.08
N MET A 243 12.13 -24.26 13.10
CA MET A 243 13.20 -23.86 12.19
C MET A 243 14.12 -22.86 12.91
N PRO A 244 15.46 -23.02 12.88
CA PRO A 244 16.41 -22.11 13.50
C PRO A 244 16.60 -20.85 12.63
N TYR A 245 15.49 -20.21 12.24
CA TYR A 245 15.50 -19.03 11.38
C TYR A 245 15.20 -17.76 12.16
N ASN A 246 15.97 -16.72 11.84
CA ASN A 246 16.02 -15.50 12.61
C ASN A 246 15.52 -14.35 11.73
N GLN A 247 14.64 -13.53 12.32
CA GLN A 247 14.14 -12.32 11.68
C GLN A 247 15.24 -11.25 11.70
N PHE A 248 15.39 -10.48 10.62
CA PHE A 248 16.34 -9.38 10.51
C PHE A 248 15.72 -8.20 9.74
N GLY A 249 16.38 -7.05 9.69
CA GLY A 249 15.79 -5.81 9.15
C GLY A 249 14.77 -5.17 10.10
N THR A 250 14.21 -4.04 9.68
CA THR A 250 13.37 -3.18 10.52
C THR A 250 11.97 -3.76 10.65
N LYS A 251 11.55 -4.10 11.89
CA LYS A 251 10.20 -4.58 12.17
C LYS A 251 9.24 -3.40 12.36
N ILE A 252 8.18 -3.35 11.58
CA ILE A 252 7.06 -2.42 11.74
C ILE A 252 5.85 -3.23 12.19
N VAL A 253 5.19 -2.82 13.27
CA VAL A 253 4.02 -3.50 13.82
C VAL A 253 2.81 -2.61 13.65
N TRP A 254 1.77 -3.14 13.02
CA TRP A 254 0.46 -2.50 12.89
C TRP A 254 -0.56 -3.21 13.77
N LYS A 255 -1.54 -2.44 14.24
CA LYS A 255 -2.65 -2.99 15.02
C LYS A 255 -3.61 -3.76 14.11
N ASP A 256 -4.23 -4.78 14.67
CA ASP A 256 -5.35 -5.47 14.02
C ASP A 256 -6.58 -4.55 13.97
N SER A 257 -7.44 -4.75 12.96
CA SER A 257 -8.75 -4.10 12.88
C SER A 257 -9.84 -5.12 13.26
N PRO A 258 -10.73 -4.82 14.22
CA PRO A 258 -11.80 -5.74 14.64
C PRO A 258 -12.65 -6.26 13.47
N ASP A 259 -12.94 -5.41 12.48
CA ASP A 259 -13.78 -5.74 11.33
C ASP A 259 -13.07 -6.57 10.25
N SER A 260 -11.79 -6.86 10.45
CA SER A 260 -10.94 -7.61 9.52
C SER A 260 -10.58 -9.02 10.00
N TYR A 261 -11.21 -9.49 11.07
CA TYR A 261 -10.89 -10.77 11.72
C TYR A 261 -10.96 -11.99 10.77
N HIS A 262 -11.86 -11.98 9.77
CA HIS A 262 -11.99 -13.07 8.79
C HIS A 262 -10.85 -13.12 7.76
N PHE A 263 -10.10 -12.02 7.62
CA PHE A 263 -9.03 -11.88 6.65
C PHE A 263 -7.63 -12.05 7.26
N ARG A 264 -7.50 -12.68 8.43
CA ARG A 264 -6.20 -12.84 9.09
C ARG A 264 -5.17 -13.48 8.15
N HIS A 265 -4.08 -12.76 7.92
CA HIS A 265 -3.01 -13.11 6.98
C HIS A 265 -3.41 -13.10 5.49
N HIS A 266 -4.44 -12.36 5.10
CA HIS A 266 -4.69 -12.01 3.70
C HIS A 266 -4.00 -10.68 3.39
N MET A 267 -3.54 -10.50 2.15
CA MET A 267 -2.87 -9.24 1.79
C MET A 267 -3.78 -8.02 1.93
N ILE A 268 -5.10 -8.20 1.81
CA ILE A 268 -6.05 -7.10 1.86
C ILE A 268 -6.07 -6.35 3.20
N VAL A 269 -5.84 -7.03 4.33
CA VAL A 269 -5.79 -6.34 5.64
C VAL A 269 -4.54 -5.50 5.81
N TYR A 270 -3.44 -5.91 5.17
CA TYR A 270 -2.23 -5.10 5.09
C TYR A 270 -2.45 -3.88 4.20
N ALA A 271 -3.19 -4.01 3.08
CA ALA A 271 -3.56 -2.88 2.24
C ALA A 271 -4.47 -1.88 2.98
N ASP A 272 -5.48 -2.38 3.71
CA ASP A 272 -6.36 -1.56 4.54
C ASP A 272 -5.61 -0.82 5.66
N ALA A 273 -4.77 -1.53 6.42
CA ALA A 273 -3.95 -0.93 7.47
C ALA A 273 -2.96 0.11 6.90
N ALA A 274 -2.36 -0.16 5.74
CA ALA A 274 -1.47 0.80 5.06
C ALA A 274 -2.22 2.06 4.61
N LEU A 275 -3.46 1.90 4.13
CA LEU A 275 -4.33 3.01 3.73
C LEU A 275 -4.69 3.89 4.92
N ARG A 276 -5.06 3.31 6.06
CA ARG A 276 -5.33 4.07 7.30
C ARG A 276 -4.12 4.87 7.74
N GLN A 277 -2.97 4.20 7.81
CA GLN A 277 -1.71 4.85 8.18
C GLN A 277 -1.32 5.96 7.20
N TYR A 278 -1.59 5.78 5.91
CA TYR A 278 -1.38 6.83 4.91
C TYR A 278 -2.22 8.07 5.22
N TYR A 279 -3.53 7.90 5.43
CA TYR A 279 -4.43 9.02 5.71
C TYR A 279 -4.16 9.67 7.07
N ASP A 280 -3.89 8.90 8.12
CA ASP A 280 -3.55 9.45 9.44
C ASP A 280 -2.31 10.35 9.38
N ASN A 281 -1.27 9.90 8.68
CA ASN A 281 -0.04 10.67 8.53
C ASN A 281 -0.22 11.85 7.56
N LEU A 282 -1.05 11.71 6.53
CA LEU A 282 -1.42 12.82 5.65
C LEU A 282 -2.14 13.91 6.44
N TRP A 283 -3.18 13.57 7.19
CA TRP A 283 -3.95 14.54 7.97
C TRP A 283 -3.08 15.21 9.04
N ALA A 284 -2.19 14.47 9.70
CA ALA A 284 -1.21 15.04 10.62
C ALA A 284 -0.26 16.02 9.91
N TYR A 285 0.21 15.69 8.71
CA TYR A 285 1.03 16.57 7.89
C TYR A 285 0.29 17.86 7.48
N GLU A 286 -0.92 17.74 6.94
CA GLU A 286 -1.73 18.88 6.50
C GLU A 286 -2.10 19.78 7.69
N GLN A 287 -2.49 19.21 8.82
CA GLN A 287 -2.81 19.94 10.04
C GLN A 287 -1.59 20.72 10.55
N LYS A 288 -0.40 20.13 10.49
CA LYS A 288 0.83 20.73 11.03
C LYS A 288 1.43 21.80 10.13
N THR A 289 1.37 21.59 8.81
CA THR A 289 2.01 22.48 7.83
C THR A 289 1.06 23.51 7.23
N GLY A 290 -0.25 23.27 7.30
CA GLY A 290 -1.27 24.05 6.58
C GLY A 290 -1.25 23.82 5.07
N GLN A 291 -0.36 22.97 4.55
CA GLN A 291 -0.29 22.63 3.13
C GLN A 291 -1.24 21.48 2.85
N THR A 292 -2.11 21.66 1.88
CA THR A 292 -3.15 20.69 1.53
C THR A 292 -2.77 19.96 0.26
N VAL A 293 -2.44 18.68 0.38
CA VAL A 293 -1.88 17.89 -0.74
C VAL A 293 -2.87 17.80 -1.90
N PHE A 294 -4.17 17.75 -1.60
CA PHE A 294 -5.22 17.62 -2.61
C PHE A 294 -5.93 18.93 -2.97
N ARG A 295 -5.93 19.97 -2.11
CA ARG A 295 -6.61 21.23 -2.45
C ARG A 295 -5.76 22.16 -3.33
N ASP A 296 -4.43 22.08 -3.27
CA ASP A 296 -3.55 23.01 -4.01
C ASP A 296 -3.44 22.72 -5.52
N ARG A 297 -4.04 21.62 -6.01
CA ARG A 297 -4.13 21.26 -7.44
C ARG A 297 -5.42 21.76 -8.13
N HIS A 298 -6.05 22.83 -7.65
CA HIS A 298 -7.19 23.49 -8.30
C HIS A 298 -6.77 24.70 -9.17
N PRO A 299 -6.16 24.55 -10.37
CA PRO A 299 -5.95 25.73 -11.19
C PRO A 299 -7.15 26.07 -12.07
N VAL A 300 -8.09 25.15 -12.37
CA VAL A 300 -9.16 25.48 -13.34
C VAL A 300 -10.51 24.75 -13.13
N VAL A 301 -11.59 25.53 -13.02
CA VAL A 301 -12.96 25.08 -12.69
C VAL A 301 -13.83 25.02 -13.97
N HIS A 302 -13.53 24.08 -14.88
CA HIS A 302 -14.24 23.95 -16.16
C HIS A 302 -15.36 22.91 -16.20
N SER A 303 -15.50 22.05 -15.19
CA SER A 303 -16.59 21.07 -15.16
C SER A 303 -17.92 21.70 -14.76
N ASP A 304 -19.03 21.19 -15.28
CA ASP A 304 -20.39 21.62 -14.93
C ASP A 304 -20.88 21.08 -13.56
N ILE A 305 -20.03 20.34 -12.85
CA ILE A 305 -20.40 19.60 -11.64
C ILE A 305 -19.89 20.30 -10.38
N TYR A 306 -20.80 20.46 -9.41
CA TYR A 306 -20.49 20.66 -8.00
C TYR A 306 -20.57 19.32 -7.25
N VAL A 307 -19.51 18.92 -6.57
CA VAL A 307 -19.45 17.68 -5.79
C VAL A 307 -19.77 17.97 -4.34
N ALA A 308 -20.97 17.57 -3.90
CA ALA A 308 -21.41 17.69 -2.53
C ALA A 308 -20.77 16.61 -1.63
N PRO A 309 -20.71 16.81 -0.29
CA PRO A 309 -20.13 15.82 0.60
C PRO A 309 -20.91 14.50 0.58
N PRO A 310 -20.21 13.35 0.65
CA PRO A 310 -20.86 12.05 0.68
C PRO A 310 -21.66 11.85 1.98
N VAL A 311 -22.80 11.15 1.86
CA VAL A 311 -23.74 10.84 2.94
C VAL A 311 -23.58 9.38 3.36
N PHE A 312 -23.40 9.15 4.66
CA PHE A 312 -23.19 7.81 5.21
C PHE A 312 -24.39 7.32 6.01
N ARG A 313 -24.77 6.07 5.79
CA ARG A 313 -25.75 5.31 6.59
C ARG A 313 -25.14 3.95 6.90
N LEU A 314 -24.32 3.91 7.94
CA LEU A 314 -23.56 2.73 8.34
C LEU A 314 -24.11 2.19 9.65
N ASP A 315 -24.10 0.86 9.80
CA ASP A 315 -24.25 0.20 11.10
C ASP A 315 -23.13 0.63 12.05
N GLU A 316 -23.39 0.59 13.36
CA GLU A 316 -22.50 1.11 14.41
C GLU A 316 -21.08 0.53 14.32
N ASP A 317 -20.97 -0.76 14.02
CA ASP A 317 -19.70 -1.49 13.87
C ASP A 317 -18.77 -0.86 12.80
N LEU A 318 -19.31 -0.15 11.80
CA LEU A 318 -18.55 0.47 10.70
C LEU A 318 -18.26 1.96 10.89
N SER A 319 -18.72 2.56 11.99
CA SER A 319 -18.68 4.02 12.17
C SER A 319 -17.26 4.59 12.18
N ASP A 320 -16.30 3.87 12.76
CA ASP A 320 -14.88 4.23 12.82
C ASP A 320 -14.19 4.28 11.43
N ASP A 321 -14.79 3.65 10.41
CA ASP A 321 -14.27 3.64 9.04
C ASP A 321 -14.68 4.87 8.22
N THR A 322 -15.67 5.63 8.69
CA THR A 322 -16.27 6.77 7.98
C THR A 322 -15.24 7.79 7.47
N PRO A 323 -14.23 8.23 8.27
CA PRO A 323 -13.24 9.19 7.80
C PRO A 323 -12.42 8.67 6.61
N TYR A 324 -12.07 7.38 6.63
CA TYR A 324 -11.27 6.75 5.58
C TYR A 324 -12.10 6.48 4.33
N MET A 325 -13.33 5.98 4.48
CA MET A 325 -14.27 5.81 3.36
C MET A 325 -14.48 7.15 2.63
N ARG A 326 -14.70 8.23 3.40
CA ARG A 326 -14.83 9.59 2.86
C ARG A 326 -13.59 10.04 2.09
N ALA A 327 -12.40 9.81 2.66
CA ALA A 327 -11.14 10.21 2.03
C ALA A 327 -10.86 9.46 0.73
N VAL A 328 -11.13 8.15 0.71
CA VAL A 328 -11.00 7.32 -0.49
C VAL A 328 -11.96 7.76 -1.59
N ILE A 329 -13.22 8.03 -1.24
CA ILE A 329 -14.20 8.57 -2.17
C ILE A 329 -13.72 9.89 -2.75
N HIS A 330 -13.34 10.82 -1.87
CA HIS A 330 -12.90 12.15 -2.26
C HIS A 330 -11.69 12.06 -3.19
N HIS A 331 -10.67 11.26 -2.86
CA HIS A 331 -9.47 11.09 -3.67
C HIS A 331 -9.79 10.47 -5.04
N THR A 332 -10.68 9.49 -5.12
CA THR A 332 -11.10 8.90 -6.40
C THR A 332 -11.88 9.90 -7.27
N LEU A 333 -12.86 10.61 -6.71
CA LEU A 333 -13.62 11.62 -7.43
C LEU A 333 -12.72 12.75 -7.93
N TYR A 334 -11.81 13.21 -7.07
CA TYR A 334 -10.86 14.26 -7.38
C TYR A 334 -9.98 13.92 -8.59
N ARG A 335 -9.53 12.66 -8.70
CA ARG A 335 -8.73 12.18 -9.84
C ARG A 335 -9.53 12.00 -11.13
N SER A 336 -10.84 11.78 -11.00
CA SER A 336 -11.65 11.25 -12.09
C SER A 336 -12.61 12.27 -12.71
N ILE A 337 -12.92 13.37 -12.00
CA ILE A 337 -13.73 14.48 -12.51
C ILE A 337 -12.88 15.75 -12.55
N ASP A 338 -12.13 15.89 -13.65
CA ASP A 338 -11.25 17.03 -13.85
C ASP A 338 -12.02 18.37 -13.82
N GLY A 339 -11.49 19.35 -13.07
CA GLY A 339 -12.06 20.69 -12.94
C GLY A 339 -13.42 20.79 -12.25
N ALA A 340 -13.88 19.75 -11.54
CA ALA A 340 -15.08 19.84 -10.68
C ALA A 340 -14.85 20.71 -9.44
N ALA A 341 -15.93 21.36 -8.98
CA ALA A 341 -15.90 22.13 -7.74
C ALA A 341 -16.34 21.25 -6.57
N PHE A 342 -15.44 21.00 -5.61
CA PHE A 342 -15.75 20.21 -4.42
C PHE A 342 -16.21 21.09 -3.27
N SER A 343 -17.14 20.58 -2.45
CA SER A 343 -17.48 21.20 -1.19
C SER A 343 -16.24 21.36 -0.29
N PRO A 344 -16.08 22.52 0.38
CA PRO A 344 -15.03 22.70 1.38
C PRO A 344 -15.36 22.05 2.73
N SER A 345 -16.60 21.58 2.92
CA SER A 345 -17.15 21.01 4.15
C SER A 345 -17.27 19.49 4.06
N TYR A 346 -17.33 18.82 5.21
CA TYR A 346 -17.62 17.37 5.24
C TYR A 346 -19.11 17.04 5.30
N GLU A 347 -19.95 18.03 5.57
CA GLU A 347 -21.39 17.90 5.66
C GLU A 347 -22.04 19.16 5.06
N GLU A 348 -23.08 18.95 4.26
CA GLU A 348 -23.95 19.97 3.69
C GLU A 348 -25.35 19.39 3.54
N THR A 349 -26.36 20.21 3.81
CA THR A 349 -27.72 19.96 3.36
C THR A 349 -27.83 20.18 1.85
N MET A 350 -28.80 19.54 1.20
CA MET A 350 -29.05 19.76 -0.23
C MET A 350 -29.28 21.25 -0.56
N ALA A 351 -29.90 22.00 0.35
CA ALA A 351 -30.11 23.44 0.18
C ALA A 351 -28.79 24.23 0.15
N GLU A 352 -27.84 23.90 1.03
CA GLU A 352 -26.50 24.51 1.05
C GLU A 352 -25.72 24.15 -0.21
N SER A 353 -25.77 22.90 -0.66
CA SER A 353 -25.14 22.47 -1.91
C SER A 353 -25.76 23.17 -3.13
N CYS A 354 -27.07 23.39 -3.17
CA CYS A 354 -27.73 24.18 -4.23
C CYS A 354 -27.24 25.64 -4.26
N GLN A 355 -27.11 26.27 -3.08
CA GLN A 355 -26.59 27.63 -2.97
C GLN A 355 -25.12 27.71 -3.43
N ALA A 356 -24.29 26.74 -3.04
CA ALA A 356 -22.89 26.66 -3.45
C ALA A 356 -22.74 26.47 -4.96
N ALA A 357 -23.50 25.54 -5.54
CA ALA A 357 -23.52 25.28 -6.98
C ALA A 357 -23.99 26.51 -7.77
N ALA A 358 -25.03 27.21 -7.31
CA ALA A 358 -25.50 28.45 -7.91
C ALA A 358 -24.43 29.55 -7.90
N ARG A 359 -23.75 29.75 -6.77
CA ARG A 359 -22.66 30.72 -6.63
C ARG A 359 -21.47 30.43 -7.54
N LEU A 360 -21.18 29.15 -7.78
CA LEU A 360 -20.08 28.70 -8.63
C LEU A 360 -20.50 28.45 -10.09
N HIS A 361 -21.74 28.81 -10.45
CA HIS A 361 -22.31 28.60 -11.78
C HIS A 361 -22.23 27.14 -12.26
N LYS A 362 -22.44 26.19 -11.35
CA LYS A 362 -22.48 24.74 -11.65
C LYS A 362 -23.92 24.30 -11.86
N PRO A 363 -24.31 23.86 -13.07
CA PRO A 363 -25.68 23.45 -13.35
C PRO A 363 -26.06 22.09 -12.71
N TYR A 364 -25.08 21.26 -12.35
CA TYR A 364 -25.32 19.95 -11.75
C TYR A 364 -24.65 19.80 -10.38
N ILE A 365 -25.32 19.05 -9.51
CA ILE A 365 -24.81 18.64 -8.21
C ILE A 365 -24.67 17.11 -8.21
N MET A 366 -23.48 16.62 -7.87
CA MET A 366 -23.22 15.20 -7.68
C MET A 366 -23.06 14.91 -6.19
N GLN A 367 -23.74 13.88 -5.70
CA GLN A 367 -23.62 13.42 -4.32
C GLN A 367 -23.57 11.91 -4.24
N GLU A 368 -22.63 11.37 -3.45
CA GLU A 368 -22.54 9.93 -3.18
C GLU A 368 -23.22 9.56 -1.86
N TYR A 369 -23.96 8.46 -1.87
CA TYR A 369 -24.65 7.87 -0.74
C TYR A 369 -24.04 6.50 -0.47
N ILE A 370 -23.57 6.29 0.76
CA ILE A 370 -22.88 5.08 1.18
C ILE A 370 -23.71 4.41 2.26
N THR A 371 -24.07 3.16 2.02
CA THR A 371 -24.78 2.33 2.99
C THR A 371 -23.91 1.14 3.38
N GLY A 372 -23.94 0.79 4.66
CA GLY A 372 -23.21 -0.35 5.20
C GLY A 372 -24.08 -1.04 6.24
N GLN A 373 -24.55 -2.26 5.93
CA GLN A 373 -25.51 -2.99 6.75
C GLN A 373 -25.04 -4.42 6.99
N LYS A 374 -25.06 -4.85 8.24
CA LYS A 374 -24.70 -6.21 8.66
C LYS A 374 -25.66 -7.22 8.05
N LEU A 375 -25.11 -8.28 7.46
CA LEU A 375 -25.91 -9.38 6.95
C LEU A 375 -26.36 -10.27 8.13
N LYS A 376 -27.67 -10.53 8.21
CA LYS A 376 -28.27 -11.22 9.37
C LYS A 376 -27.76 -12.65 9.60
N GLU A 377 -27.26 -13.31 8.55
CA GLU A 377 -26.93 -14.73 8.56
C GLU A 377 -25.40 -15.00 8.63
N GLU A 378 -24.56 -13.97 8.54
CA GLU A 378 -23.10 -14.10 8.50
C GLU A 378 -22.44 -13.18 9.53
N GLU A 379 -21.62 -13.77 10.40
CA GLU A 379 -20.89 -13.02 11.43
C GLU A 379 -19.86 -12.10 10.75
N HIS A 380 -19.86 -10.80 11.11
CA HIS A 380 -18.98 -9.75 10.59
C HIS A 380 -18.91 -9.60 9.05
N VAL A 381 -19.97 -9.97 8.33
CA VAL A 381 -20.11 -9.64 6.91
C VAL A 381 -21.14 -8.54 6.74
N TYR A 382 -20.76 -7.50 6.01
CA TYR A 382 -21.59 -6.32 5.74
C TYR A 382 -21.86 -6.22 4.24
N ARG A 383 -23.08 -5.85 3.89
CA ARG A 383 -23.42 -5.35 2.56
C ARG A 383 -23.03 -3.88 2.49
N ILE A 384 -22.22 -3.54 1.49
CA ILE A 384 -21.78 -2.17 1.23
C ILE A 384 -22.34 -1.72 -0.11
N SER A 385 -23.05 -0.59 -0.14
CA SER A 385 -23.52 0.02 -1.38
C SER A 385 -23.01 1.46 -1.51
N VAL A 386 -22.64 1.84 -2.73
CA VAL A 386 -22.32 3.22 -3.11
C VAL A 386 -23.26 3.61 -4.23
N ALA A 387 -24.07 4.65 -3.99
CA ALA A 387 -24.97 5.23 -4.98
C ALA A 387 -24.54 6.65 -5.31
N ARG A 388 -24.38 6.97 -6.60
CA ARG A 388 -24.11 8.33 -7.07
C ARG A 388 -25.39 8.93 -7.63
N HIS A 389 -25.81 10.03 -7.05
CA HIS A 389 -26.97 10.78 -7.50
C HIS A 389 -26.55 12.07 -8.17
N ILE A 390 -27.24 12.42 -9.26
CA ILE A 390 -27.10 13.70 -9.95
C ILE A 390 -28.39 14.50 -9.76
N TYR A 391 -28.24 15.76 -9.39
CA TYR A 391 -29.31 16.73 -9.23
C TYR A 391 -29.05 17.93 -10.14
N ASP A 392 -30.10 18.66 -10.50
CA ASP A 392 -29.93 20.00 -11.05
C ASP A 392 -29.58 21.01 -9.95
N GLN A 393 -29.24 22.24 -10.36
CA GLN A 393 -28.90 23.34 -9.47
C GLN A 393 -30.03 23.74 -8.49
N GLN A 394 -31.28 23.29 -8.71
CA GLN A 394 -32.41 23.49 -7.79
C GLN A 394 -32.61 22.30 -6.84
N GLY A 395 -31.75 21.28 -6.89
CA GLY A 395 -31.83 20.09 -6.05
C GLY A 395 -32.86 19.08 -6.52
N ARG A 396 -33.38 19.21 -7.76
CA ARG A 396 -34.27 18.20 -8.33
C ARG A 396 -33.45 17.02 -8.83
N PHE A 397 -33.85 15.83 -8.43
CA PHE A 397 -33.21 14.58 -8.83
C PHE A 397 -33.27 14.39 -10.35
N LEU A 398 -32.14 14.03 -10.96
CA LEU A 398 -32.03 13.76 -12.40
C LEU A 398 -31.76 12.27 -12.67
N SER A 399 -30.77 11.70 -12.01
CA SER A 399 -30.36 10.30 -12.21
C SER A 399 -29.63 9.73 -11.00
N ALA A 400 -29.59 8.39 -10.93
CA ALA A 400 -28.77 7.66 -9.98
C ALA A 400 -28.18 6.40 -10.63
N GLU A 401 -26.99 6.04 -10.18
CA GLU A 401 -26.39 4.73 -10.39
C GLU A 401 -25.93 4.17 -9.04
N GLU A 402 -26.14 2.88 -8.78
CA GLU A 402 -25.77 2.23 -7.54
C GLU A 402 -25.03 0.92 -7.81
N TYR A 403 -23.96 0.70 -7.05
CA TYR A 403 -23.26 -0.57 -6.99
C TYR A 403 -23.18 -1.09 -5.57
N THR A 404 -23.33 -2.40 -5.43
CA THR A 404 -23.34 -3.10 -4.14
C THR A 404 -22.35 -4.26 -4.17
N THR A 405 -21.65 -4.45 -3.07
CA THR A 405 -20.84 -5.63 -2.78
C THR A 405 -21.00 -6.03 -1.31
N ASP A 406 -20.26 -7.04 -0.88
CA ASP A 406 -20.18 -7.46 0.52
C ASP A 406 -18.71 -7.51 0.97
N THR A 407 -18.51 -7.62 2.28
CA THR A 407 -17.18 -7.70 2.89
C THR A 407 -16.63 -9.13 2.98
N SER A 408 -17.08 -10.05 2.12
CA SER A 408 -16.53 -11.42 2.08
C SER A 408 -15.12 -11.48 1.46
N LEU A 409 -14.83 -10.54 0.54
CA LEU A 409 -13.53 -10.43 -0.14
C LEU A 409 -12.86 -9.08 0.07
N PHE A 410 -13.58 -8.10 0.62
CA PHE A 410 -13.12 -6.74 0.83
C PHE A 410 -13.20 -6.33 2.30
N THR A 411 -12.25 -5.54 2.78
CA THR A 411 -12.48 -4.75 4.00
C THR A 411 -13.55 -3.69 3.70
N PRO A 412 -14.28 -3.15 4.71
CA PRO A 412 -15.34 -2.19 4.46
C PRO A 412 -14.88 -0.97 3.63
N ILE A 413 -13.69 -0.43 3.91
CA ILE A 413 -13.13 0.70 3.15
C ILE A 413 -12.86 0.32 1.69
N LEU A 414 -12.25 -0.86 1.44
CA LEU A 414 -11.95 -1.30 0.09
C LEU A 414 -13.20 -1.78 -0.67
N ALA A 415 -14.27 -2.17 0.03
CA ALA A 415 -15.58 -2.44 -0.55
C ALA A 415 -16.22 -1.15 -1.08
N VAL A 416 -16.12 -0.04 -0.34
CA VAL A 416 -16.55 1.29 -0.80
C VAL A 416 -15.76 1.70 -2.05
N LEU A 417 -14.43 1.57 -2.02
CA LEU A 417 -13.58 1.84 -3.19
C LEU A 417 -13.99 0.99 -4.39
N TYR A 418 -14.19 -0.31 -4.18
CA TYR A 418 -14.61 -1.23 -5.23
C TYR A 418 -15.93 -0.79 -5.88
N CYS A 419 -16.96 -0.54 -5.08
CA CYS A 419 -18.28 -0.11 -5.56
C CYS A 419 -18.18 1.22 -6.32
N GLN A 420 -17.45 2.19 -5.78
CA GLN A 420 -17.25 3.49 -6.42
C GLN A 420 -16.60 3.35 -7.81
N LYS A 421 -15.63 2.43 -7.97
CA LYS A 421 -14.96 2.18 -9.25
C LYS A 421 -15.82 1.49 -10.30
N GLN A 422 -16.96 0.92 -9.91
CA GLN A 422 -17.90 0.35 -10.87
C GLN A 422 -18.84 1.42 -11.47
N ILE A 423 -19.05 2.55 -10.76
CA ILE A 423 -19.87 3.66 -11.22
C ILE A 423 -19.11 4.40 -12.32
N LYS A 424 -19.71 4.52 -13.50
CA LYS A 424 -19.10 5.27 -14.61
C LYS A 424 -19.32 6.77 -14.39
N ILE A 425 -18.35 7.57 -14.84
CA ILE A 425 -18.43 9.03 -14.82
C ILE A 425 -19.03 9.52 -16.13
#